data_AF-X0RUI8-F1
#
_entry.id   AF-X0RUI8-F1
#
_cell.length_a   1.000
_cell.length_b   1.000
_cell.length_c   1.000
_cell.angle_alpha   90.00
_cell.angle_beta   90.00
_cell.angle_gamma   90.00
#
_symmetry.space_group_name_H-M   'P 1'
#
loop_
_entity.id
_entity.type
_entity.pdbx_description
1 polymer ?
#
loop_
_entity_poly.entity_id
_entity_poly.type
_entity_poly.pdbx_seq_one_letter_code
_entity_poly.pdbx_strand_id
1 'polypeptide(L)'
;ISDIEFSYDIAQTEKEDIYTKNGLRIIPHTGGEMNKNEKIFLYFEIYNLSIDANGDGRYKIDYEIKKRDTEDKRKSIDEKEVITTSVSEMTKQRDTFHWISFDMSALSDGVCEMTIKVTDSISGNSATAIYSFMLGG
;
A
#
# COMPACT_ATOMS: atom_id res chain seq x y z
N ILE A 1 -8.94 -4.36 -6.64
CA ILE A 1 -7.93 -4.49 -5.57
C ILE A 1 -8.58 -5.18 -4.39
N SER A 2 -7.88 -6.10 -3.72
CA SER A 2 -8.31 -6.67 -2.44
C SER A 2 -8.31 -5.60 -1.34
N ASP A 3 -8.72 -6.01 -0.15
CA ASP A 3 -8.36 -5.28 1.06
C ASP A 3 -6.83 -5.21 1.20
N ILE A 4 -6.39 -4.14 1.85
CA ILE A 4 -4.98 -3.85 2.11
C ILE A 4 -4.56 -4.59 3.39
N GLU A 5 -3.45 -5.31 3.33
CA GLU A 5 -2.86 -5.96 4.51
C GLU A 5 -1.53 -5.31 4.87
N PHE A 6 -1.49 -4.68 6.05
CA PHE A 6 -0.27 -4.20 6.66
C PHE A 6 0.41 -5.37 7.38
N SER A 7 1.73 -5.42 7.31
CA SER A 7 2.50 -6.53 7.85
C SER A 7 3.79 -6.04 8.52
N TYR A 8 4.20 -6.74 9.58
CA TYR A 8 5.52 -6.56 10.20
C TYR A 8 6.64 -7.15 9.35
N ASP A 9 6.32 -8.19 8.57
CA ASP A 9 7.30 -8.92 7.77
C ASP A 9 6.63 -9.59 6.56
N ILE A 10 7.30 -9.55 5.43
CA ILE A 10 6.91 -10.29 4.23
C ILE A 10 8.13 -11.04 3.73
N ALA A 11 8.04 -12.37 3.72
CA ALA A 11 9.13 -13.25 3.32
C ALA A 11 8.65 -14.35 2.37
N GLN A 12 9.49 -14.75 1.42
CA GLN A 12 9.20 -15.92 0.59
C GLN A 12 9.13 -17.18 1.45
N THR A 13 8.18 -18.06 1.14
CA THR A 13 8.04 -19.34 1.82
C THR A 13 7.53 -20.43 0.89
N GLU A 14 8.01 -21.66 1.12
CA GLU A 14 7.45 -22.87 0.53
C GLU A 14 6.43 -23.54 1.46
N LYS A 15 6.33 -23.07 2.71
CA LYS A 15 5.43 -23.64 3.71
C LYS A 15 4.08 -22.94 3.65
N GLU A 16 3.03 -23.69 3.37
CA GLU A 16 1.66 -23.19 3.43
C GLU A 16 1.14 -23.22 4.87
N ASP A 17 0.71 -22.05 5.36
CA ASP A 17 -0.08 -21.89 6.58
C ASP A 17 -1.11 -20.77 6.39
N ILE A 18 -1.83 -20.40 7.46
CA ILE A 18 -2.88 -19.37 7.41
C ILE A 18 -2.37 -17.96 7.05
N TYR A 19 -1.05 -17.75 7.13
CA TYR A 19 -0.36 -16.49 6.83
C TYR A 19 0.33 -16.54 5.45
N THR A 20 0.19 -17.65 4.71
CA THR A 20 0.81 -17.78 3.38
C THR A 20 -0.16 -17.32 2.29
N LYS A 21 0.26 -16.34 1.48
CA LYS A 21 -0.44 -15.87 0.29
C LYS A 21 0.52 -15.73 -0.87
N ASN A 22 0.19 -16.33 -2.02
CA ASN A 22 0.96 -16.19 -3.26
C ASN A 22 2.48 -16.46 -3.11
N GLY A 23 2.84 -17.48 -2.31
CA GLY A 23 4.25 -17.84 -2.04
C GLY A 23 4.97 -16.93 -1.03
N LEU A 24 4.24 -16.00 -0.40
CA LEU A 24 4.74 -15.11 0.64
C LEU A 24 4.10 -15.45 1.97
N ARG A 25 4.89 -15.48 3.04
CA ARG A 25 4.40 -15.46 4.41
C ARG A 25 4.24 -14.01 4.85
N ILE A 26 3.02 -13.64 5.24
CA ILE A 26 2.63 -12.26 5.57
C ILE A 26 2.15 -12.25 7.02
N ILE A 27 2.86 -11.54 7.89
CA ILE A 27 2.53 -11.48 9.32
C ILE A 27 1.76 -10.19 9.61
N PRO A 28 0.42 -10.26 9.72
CA PRO A 28 -0.41 -9.07 9.76
C PRO A 28 -0.05 -8.17 10.95
N HIS A 29 -0.07 -6.87 10.69
CA HIS A 29 0.06 -5.85 11.70
C HIS A 29 -1.30 -5.64 12.37
N THR A 30 -1.55 -6.36 13.47
CA THR A 30 -2.84 -6.31 14.19
C THR A 30 -2.92 -5.17 15.22
N GLY A 31 -1.82 -4.46 15.49
CA GLY A 31 -1.83 -3.25 16.32
C GLY A 31 -2.42 -2.07 15.54
N GLY A 32 -3.35 -1.32 16.13
CA GLY A 32 -3.89 -0.10 15.51
C GLY A 32 -2.88 1.05 15.42
N GLU A 33 -1.71 0.91 16.07
CA GLU A 33 -0.63 1.87 16.11
C GLU A 33 0.62 1.28 15.45
N MET A 34 1.16 2.00 14.46
CA MET A 34 2.38 1.65 13.75
C MET A 34 3.55 2.46 14.30
N ASN A 35 4.70 1.82 14.46
CA ASN A 35 5.93 2.49 14.87
C ASN A 35 6.59 3.15 13.65
N LYS A 36 6.77 4.47 13.64
CA LYS A 36 7.39 5.20 12.52
C LYS A 36 8.86 4.84 12.29
N ASN A 37 9.54 4.30 13.31
CA ASN A 37 10.93 3.89 13.25
C ASN A 37 11.10 2.46 12.72
N GLU A 38 10.00 1.76 12.48
CA GLU A 38 9.98 0.41 11.91
C GLU A 38 9.61 0.45 10.43
N LYS A 39 10.13 -0.51 9.67
CA LYS A 39 9.66 -0.72 8.30
C LYS A 39 8.28 -1.34 8.35
N ILE A 40 7.33 -0.71 7.68
CA ILE A 40 5.99 -1.28 7.52
C ILE A 40 5.87 -1.84 6.11
N PHE A 41 5.43 -3.09 6.04
CA PHE A 41 5.19 -3.79 4.79
C PHE A 41 3.71 -3.73 4.43
N LEU A 42 3.46 -3.63 3.15
CA LEU A 42 2.14 -3.55 2.57
C LEU A 42 1.96 -4.71 1.60
N TYR A 43 0.81 -5.37 1.63
CA TYR A 43 0.41 -6.38 0.66
C TYR A 43 -1.01 -6.12 0.15
N PHE A 44 -1.22 -6.28 -1.15
CA PHE A 44 -2.54 -6.30 -1.76
C PHE A 44 -2.55 -7.08 -3.08
N GLU A 45 -3.73 -7.54 -3.46
CA GLU A 45 -3.97 -8.25 -4.72
C GLU A 45 -4.69 -7.33 -5.71
N ILE A 46 -4.30 -7.45 -6.97
CA ILE A 46 -4.84 -6.72 -8.11
C ILE A 46 -5.55 -7.73 -8.99
N TYR A 47 -6.80 -7.47 -9.30
CA TYR A 47 -7.67 -8.39 -10.02
C TYR A 47 -8.19 -7.78 -11.31
N ASN A 48 -8.45 -8.64 -12.29
CA ASN A 48 -9.12 -8.30 -13.54
C ASN A 48 -8.40 -7.25 -14.41
N LEU A 49 -7.07 -7.26 -14.43
CA LEU A 49 -6.29 -6.43 -15.35
C LEU A 49 -6.63 -6.77 -16.80
N SER A 50 -6.67 -5.72 -17.63
CA SER A 50 -6.75 -5.87 -19.08
C SER A 50 -5.44 -6.39 -19.62
N ILE A 51 -5.54 -7.21 -20.65
CA ILE A 51 -4.40 -7.82 -21.34
C ILE A 51 -4.50 -7.42 -22.82
N ASP A 52 -3.39 -6.94 -23.39
CA ASP A 52 -3.33 -6.54 -24.79
C ASP A 52 -3.22 -7.74 -25.75
N ALA A 53 -3.15 -7.45 -27.05
CA ALA A 53 -3.04 -8.48 -28.09
C ALA A 53 -1.76 -9.32 -28.00
N ASN A 54 -0.72 -8.87 -27.28
CA ASN A 54 0.54 -9.59 -27.07
C ASN A 54 0.52 -10.40 -25.77
N GLY A 55 -0.60 -10.41 -25.04
CA GLY A 55 -0.69 -11.06 -23.75
C GLY A 55 -0.10 -10.24 -22.61
N ASP A 56 0.14 -8.93 -22.80
CA ASP A 56 0.70 -8.05 -21.77
C ASP A 56 -0.38 -7.21 -21.09
N GLY A 57 -0.42 -7.27 -19.76
CA GLY A 57 -1.10 -6.30 -18.90
C GLY A 57 -0.14 -5.22 -18.43
N ARG A 58 -0.63 -4.00 -18.26
CA ARG A 58 0.15 -2.87 -17.74
C ARG A 58 -0.65 -2.11 -16.71
N TYR A 59 -0.04 -1.78 -15.59
CA TYR A 59 -0.68 -1.01 -14.54
C TYR A 59 0.30 -0.08 -13.85
N LYS A 60 -0.26 0.97 -13.25
CA LYS A 60 0.45 1.92 -12.41
C LYS A 60 -0.14 1.87 -11.01
N ILE A 61 0.72 1.87 -10.00
CA ILE A 61 0.33 1.98 -8.61
C ILE A 61 0.84 3.32 -8.09
N ASP A 62 -0.07 4.11 -7.55
CA ASP A 62 0.21 5.37 -6.86
C ASP A 62 -0.05 5.17 -5.36
N TYR A 63 0.98 5.45 -4.58
CA TYR A 63 0.97 5.43 -3.11
C TYR A 63 1.02 6.87 -2.60
N GLU A 64 0.15 7.18 -1.64
CA GLU A 64 0.18 8.42 -0.88
C GLU A 64 0.00 8.09 0.60
N ILE A 65 0.87 8.61 1.47
CA ILE A 65 0.67 8.62 2.91
C ILE A 65 0.65 10.08 3.33
N LYS A 66 -0.43 10.51 3.98
CA LYS A 66 -0.58 11.87 4.49
C LYS A 66 -1.02 11.88 5.94
N LYS A 67 -0.58 12.88 6.69
CA LYS A 67 -1.16 13.16 8.01
C LYS A 67 -2.61 13.62 7.83
N ARG A 68 -3.53 13.10 8.65
CA ARG A 68 -4.91 13.56 8.69
C ARG A 68 -4.97 14.84 9.52
N ASP A 69 -5.41 15.93 8.92
CA ASP A 69 -5.65 17.18 9.64
C ASP A 69 -6.72 16.94 10.71
N THR A 70 -6.32 17.11 11.98
CA THR A 70 -7.26 17.28 13.09
C THR A 70 -7.83 18.70 13.00
N GLU A 71 -9.14 18.88 13.12
CA GLU A 71 -9.90 20.10 12.82
C GLU A 71 -9.51 21.40 13.59
N ASP A 72 -8.43 21.41 14.37
CA ASP A 72 -7.96 22.59 15.08
C ASP A 72 -7.28 23.60 14.14
N LYS A 73 -8.10 24.42 13.49
CA LYS A 73 -7.73 25.60 12.69
C LYS A 73 -7.13 26.75 13.53
N ARG A 74 -6.23 26.46 14.47
CA ARG A 74 -5.49 27.50 15.20
C ARG A 74 -3.99 27.23 15.09
N LYS A 75 -3.41 27.89 14.08
CA LYS A 75 -1.99 28.15 13.88
C LYS A 75 -1.13 26.90 13.67
N SER A 76 -0.83 26.62 12.40
CA SER A 76 0.54 26.58 11.89
C SER A 76 0.49 26.50 10.37
N ILE A 77 1.46 27.14 9.71
CA ILE A 77 1.84 26.80 8.34
C ILE A 77 2.61 25.48 8.47
N ASP A 78 1.91 24.40 8.82
CA ASP A 78 2.55 23.08 8.83
C ASP A 78 2.67 22.64 7.37
N GLU A 79 3.92 22.41 6.96
CA GLU A 79 4.21 21.79 5.68
C GLU A 79 3.42 20.48 5.61
N LYS A 80 2.67 20.28 4.52
CA LYS A 80 1.91 19.04 4.33
C LYS A 80 2.89 17.86 4.32
N GLU A 81 2.92 17.11 5.41
CA GLU A 81 3.69 15.87 5.50
C GLU A 81 3.01 14.81 4.62
N VAL A 82 3.55 14.64 3.41
CA VAL A 82 3.06 13.70 2.42
C VAL A 82 4.22 12.92 1.83
N ILE A 83 4.13 11.60 1.90
CA ILE A 83 4.99 10.68 1.16
C ILE A 83 4.21 10.22 -0.08
N THR A 84 4.79 10.39 -1.26
CA THR A 84 4.22 9.86 -2.51
C THR A 84 5.22 8.96 -3.22
N THR A 85 4.73 7.88 -3.83
CA THR A 85 5.55 6.98 -4.65
C THR A 85 4.68 6.40 -5.76
N SER A 86 5.24 6.29 -6.95
CA SER A 86 4.55 5.69 -8.10
C SER A 86 5.40 4.58 -8.70
N VAL A 87 4.79 3.45 -9.01
CA VAL A 87 5.44 2.31 -9.67
C VAL A 87 4.60 1.91 -10.87
N SER A 88 5.26 1.65 -12.01
CA SER A 88 4.60 1.11 -13.21
C SER A 88 5.16 -0.27 -13.50
N GLU A 89 4.28 -1.25 -13.70
CA GLU A 89 4.65 -2.64 -13.90
C GLU A 89 3.94 -3.25 -15.12
N MET A 90 4.52 -4.35 -15.63
CA MET A 90 3.87 -5.20 -16.60
C MET A 90 3.68 -6.61 -16.03
N THR A 91 2.63 -7.28 -16.48
CA THR A 91 2.35 -8.66 -16.09
C THR A 91 1.78 -9.45 -17.26
N LYS A 92 1.95 -10.78 -17.23
CA LYS A 92 1.28 -11.71 -18.15
C LYS A 92 -0.02 -12.26 -17.59
N GLN A 93 -0.38 -11.89 -16.36
CA GLN A 93 -1.54 -12.40 -15.63
C GLN A 93 -2.59 -11.31 -15.46
N ARG A 94 -3.88 -11.71 -15.50
CA ARG A 94 -5.00 -10.80 -15.21
C ARG A 94 -5.09 -10.46 -13.73
N ASP A 95 -4.68 -11.40 -12.90
CA ASP A 95 -4.65 -11.27 -11.46
C ASP A 95 -3.19 -11.35 -11.02
N THR A 96 -2.79 -10.45 -10.13
CA THR A 96 -1.42 -10.35 -9.61
C THR A 96 -1.46 -9.83 -8.19
N PHE A 97 -0.33 -9.77 -7.52
CA PHE A 97 -0.19 -9.15 -6.21
C PHE A 97 0.99 -8.20 -6.21
N HIS A 98 1.03 -7.31 -5.22
CA HIS A 98 2.14 -6.42 -5.03
C HIS A 98 2.42 -6.24 -3.55
N TRP A 99 3.69 -6.05 -3.22
CA TRP A 99 4.11 -5.69 -1.87
C TRP A 99 5.25 -4.68 -1.91
N ILE A 100 5.29 -3.82 -0.90
CA ILE A 100 6.29 -2.75 -0.77
C ILE A 100 6.55 -2.48 0.71
N SER A 101 7.76 -2.01 1.04
CA SER A 101 8.09 -1.48 2.37
C SER A 101 8.14 0.04 2.34
N PHE A 102 7.54 0.69 3.33
CA PHE A 102 7.64 2.13 3.52
C PHE A 102 8.54 2.47 4.71
N ASP A 103 9.31 3.53 4.54
CA ASP A 103 9.97 4.25 5.63
C ASP A 103 9.11 5.45 5.98
N MET A 104 8.57 5.47 7.20
CA MET A 104 7.70 6.52 7.71
C MET A 104 8.40 7.39 8.76
N SER A 105 9.71 7.24 8.95
CA SER A 105 10.47 7.94 9.99
C SER A 105 10.45 9.47 9.86
N ALA A 106 10.19 9.98 8.64
CA ALA A 106 10.06 11.40 8.36
C ALA A 106 8.68 11.99 8.70
N LEU A 107 7.68 11.16 9.01
CA LEU A 107 6.35 11.60 9.38
C LEU A 107 6.28 11.87 10.89
N SER A 108 5.54 12.91 11.27
CA SER A 108 5.22 13.18 12.66
C SER A 108 4.11 12.29 13.17
N ASP A 109 4.11 12.06 14.48
CA ASP A 109 3.12 11.22 15.15
C ASP A 109 1.69 11.74 14.94
N GLY A 110 0.73 10.83 14.89
CA GLY A 110 -0.69 11.14 14.77
C GLY A 110 -1.44 10.20 13.84
N VAL A 111 -2.65 10.60 13.46
CA VAL A 111 -3.46 9.81 12.53
C VAL A 111 -2.98 10.07 11.10
N CYS A 112 -2.64 9.00 10.39
CA CYS A 112 -2.27 9.03 8.99
C CYS A 112 -3.32 8.33 8.13
N GLU A 113 -3.35 8.69 6.86
CA GLU A 113 -4.15 8.05 5.83
C GLU A 113 -3.25 7.62 4.68
N MET A 114 -3.25 6.32 4.39
CA MET A 114 -2.63 5.76 3.19
C MET A 114 -3.69 5.60 2.11
N THR A 115 -3.38 6.09 0.92
CA THR A 115 -4.16 5.88 -0.30
C THR A 115 -3.31 5.08 -1.28
N ILE A 116 -3.89 4.00 -1.79
CA ILE A 116 -3.32 3.19 -2.88
C ILE A 116 -4.28 3.29 -4.05
N LYS A 117 -3.78 3.77 -5.19
CA LYS A 117 -4.55 3.79 -6.44
C LYS A 117 -3.85 2.92 -7.47
N VAL A 118 -4.55 1.91 -7.94
CA VAL A 118 -4.10 1.07 -9.05
C VAL A 118 -4.85 1.51 -10.31
N THR A 119 -4.11 1.84 -11.36
CA THR A 119 -4.65 2.23 -12.66
C THR A 119 -4.21 1.22 -13.72
N ASP A 120 -5.18 0.52 -14.31
CA ASP A 120 -4.97 -0.29 -15.51
C ASP A 120 -4.67 0.65 -16.69
N SER A 121 -3.49 0.52 -17.26
CA SER A 121 -2.99 1.42 -18.31
C SER A 121 -3.57 1.12 -19.69
N ILE A 122 -4.26 -0.01 -19.87
CA ILE A 122 -4.91 -0.39 -21.12
C ILE A 122 -6.37 0.05 -21.11
N SER A 123 -7.13 -0.29 -20.06
CA SER A 123 -8.54 0.11 -19.97
C SER A 123 -8.74 1.53 -19.45
N GLY A 124 -7.75 2.10 -18.76
CA GLY A 124 -7.85 3.37 -18.04
C GLY A 124 -8.64 3.27 -16.73
N ASN A 125 -9.17 2.09 -16.40
CA ASN A 125 -9.89 1.88 -15.15
C ASN A 125 -8.94 2.01 -13.96
N SER A 126 -9.46 2.53 -12.86
CA SER A 126 -8.71 2.60 -11.61
C SER A 126 -9.53 2.12 -10.44
N ALA A 127 -8.85 1.58 -9.44
CA ALA A 127 -9.41 1.24 -8.16
C ALA A 127 -8.55 1.90 -7.07
N THR A 128 -9.21 2.38 -6.03
CA THR A 128 -8.56 3.08 -4.91
C THR A 128 -8.95 2.41 -3.60
N ALA A 129 -7.97 2.16 -2.75
CA ALA A 129 -8.18 1.71 -1.38
C ALA A 129 -7.53 2.72 -0.42
N ILE A 130 -8.22 2.99 0.68
CA ILE A 130 -7.83 3.97 1.69
C ILE A 130 -7.76 3.26 3.03
N TYR A 131 -6.68 3.45 3.76
CA TYR A 131 -6.49 2.89 5.09
C TYR A 131 -6.03 3.95 6.09
N SER A 132 -6.62 3.94 7.29
CA SER A 132 -6.30 4.88 8.36
C SER A 132 -5.58 4.15 9.48
N PHE A 133 -4.51 4.75 10.00
CA PHE A 133 -3.75 4.18 11.10
C PHE A 133 -3.22 5.29 12.01
N MET A 134 -2.93 4.91 13.26
CA MET A 134 -2.18 5.77 14.17
C MET A 134 -0.69 5.50 13.96
N LEU A 135 0.08 6.56 13.77
CA LEU A 135 1.54 6.52 13.71
C LEU A 135 2.07 7.08 15.03
N GLY A 136 2.92 6.31 15.71
CA GLY A 136 3.59 6.69 16.94
C GLY A 136 5.02 6.15 16.97
N GLY A 137 5.80 6.50 18.01
CA GLY A 137 7.15 5.95 18.21
C GLY A 137 8.22 6.99 18.50
#